data_AF-D0MDG6-F1
#
_entry.id   AF-D0MDG6-F1
#
_cell.length_a   1.000
_cell.length_b   1.000
_cell.length_c   1.000
_cell.angle_alpha   90.00
_cell.angle_beta   90.00
_cell.angle_gamma   90.00
#
_symmetry.space_group_name_H-M   'P 1'
#
loop_
_entity.id
_entity.type
_entity.pdbx_description
1 polymer ?
#
loop_
_entity_poly.entity_id
_entity_poly.type
_entity_poly.pdbx_seq_one_letter_code
_entity_poly.pdbx_strand_id
1 'polypeptide(L)'
;MATGRQITRIVLQIVLGVVIVILAYYLYLSITEPYKAVKREQELTRLTRDRMSDIRTALIRYELLYDHYPPTLDSLVAWIRQDSFMMAKADSIFGPGFILDSLIYSPRDGKFEYAVNDTGRVEIYYLKDPASDDHIGSLEPDVTKLNAASWE
;
A
#
# COMPACT_ATOMS: atom_id res chain seq x y z
N MET A 1 -7.60 20.33 -69.34
CA MET A 1 -7.43 20.75 -67.93
C MET A 1 -7.85 19.60 -67.00
N ALA A 2 -6.98 18.60 -66.78
CA ALA A 2 -7.31 17.41 -65.97
C ALA A 2 -6.34 17.17 -64.81
N THR A 3 -5.20 17.88 -64.80
CA THR A 3 -4.09 17.63 -63.86
C THR A 3 -4.38 18.17 -62.44
N GLY A 4 -5.10 19.28 -62.30
CA GLY A 4 -5.35 19.92 -61.00
C GLY A 4 -6.20 19.09 -60.02
N ARG A 5 -7.08 18.21 -60.53
CA ARG A 5 -8.00 17.39 -59.72
C ARG A 5 -7.34 16.13 -59.14
N GLN A 6 -6.27 15.65 -59.79
CA GLN A 6 -5.46 14.53 -59.30
C GLN A 6 -4.53 15.00 -58.16
N ILE A 7 -3.89 16.16 -58.33
CA ILE A 7 -3.00 16.75 -57.33
C ILE A 7 -3.74 17.04 -56.02
N THR A 8 -4.97 17.57 -56.08
CA THR A 8 -5.78 17.85 -54.87
C THR A 8 -6.11 16.59 -54.07
N ARG A 9 -6.38 15.46 -54.73
CA ARG A 9 -6.63 14.17 -54.06
C ARG A 9 -5.37 13.63 -53.37
N ILE A 10 -4.21 13.74 -54.02
CA ILE A 10 -2.92 13.30 -53.48
C ILE A 10 -2.53 14.15 -52.26
N VAL A 11 -2.67 15.48 -52.36
CA VAL A 11 -2.39 16.39 -51.24
C VAL A 11 -3.30 16.09 -50.06
N LEU A 12 -4.60 15.86 -50.29
CA LEU A 12 -5.56 15.52 -49.24
C LEU A 12 -5.21 14.18 -48.56
N GLN A 13 -4.80 13.15 -49.32
CA GLN A 13 -4.36 11.87 -48.76
C GLN A 13 -3.09 12.00 -47.91
N ILE A 14 -2.12 12.80 -48.36
CA ILE A 14 -0.88 13.03 -47.60
C ILE A 14 -1.20 13.77 -46.30
N VAL A 15 -2.00 14.83 -46.36
CA VAL A 15 -2.42 15.58 -45.16
C VAL A 15 -3.18 14.68 -44.19
N LEU A 16 -4.13 13.87 -44.69
CA LEU A 16 -4.86 12.92 -43.87
C LEU A 16 -3.93 11.88 -43.22
N GLY A 17 -2.97 11.36 -43.97
CA GLY A 17 -1.95 10.45 -43.45
C GLY A 17 -1.12 11.09 -42.34
N VAL A 18 -0.68 12.33 -42.52
CA VAL A 18 0.06 13.10 -41.50
C VAL A 18 -0.80 13.33 -40.25
N VAL A 19 -2.08 13.68 -40.42
CA VAL A 19 -3.02 13.84 -39.31
C VAL A 19 -3.21 12.55 -38.52
N ILE A 20 -3.33 11.40 -39.21
CA ILE A 20 -3.44 10.08 -38.55
C ILE A 20 -2.18 9.78 -37.74
N VAL A 21 -0.98 10.05 -38.28
CA VAL A 21 0.29 9.84 -37.58
C VAL A 21 0.42 10.74 -36.34
N ILE A 22 0.04 12.01 -36.44
CA ILE A 22 0.03 12.95 -35.30
C ILE A 22 -0.95 12.49 -34.22
N LEU A 23 -2.17 12.08 -34.62
CA LEU A 23 -3.18 11.56 -33.69
C LEU A 23 -2.72 10.27 -33.01
N ALA A 24 -2.11 9.35 -33.74
CA ALA A 24 -1.55 8.11 -33.17
C ALA A 24 -0.44 8.41 -32.15
N TYR A 25 0.42 9.38 -32.43
CA TYR A 25 1.46 9.84 -31.49
C TYR A 25 0.87 10.48 -30.23
N TYR A 26 -0.15 11.33 -30.39
CA TYR A 26 -0.86 11.94 -29.27
C TYR A 26 -1.56 10.91 -28.38
N LEU A 27 -2.20 9.91 -28.99
CA LEU A 27 -2.88 8.83 -28.27
C LEU A 27 -1.89 7.98 -27.46
N TYR A 28 -0.69 7.74 -27.99
CA TYR A 28 0.37 7.04 -27.28
C TYR A 28 0.84 7.81 -26.03
N LEU A 29 1.13 9.11 -26.16
CA LEU A 29 1.54 9.96 -25.02
C LEU A 29 0.44 10.07 -23.96
N SER A 30 -0.81 10.28 -24.38
CA SER A 30 -1.95 10.48 -23.48
C SER A 30 -2.24 9.29 -22.57
N ILE A 31 -1.85 8.07 -22.95
CA ILE A 31 -2.12 6.84 -22.17
C ILE A 31 -0.92 6.47 -21.28
N THR A 32 0.31 6.71 -21.74
CA THR A 32 1.51 6.12 -21.13
C THR A 32 1.94 6.82 -19.84
N GLU A 33 1.72 8.13 -19.72
CA GLU A 33 2.06 8.90 -18.52
C GLU A 33 1.13 8.63 -17.31
N PRO A 34 -0.21 8.71 -17.43
CA PRO A 34 -1.10 8.51 -16.27
C PRO A 34 -1.03 7.06 -15.75
N TYR A 35 -0.82 6.08 -16.63
CA TYR A 35 -0.77 4.67 -16.23
C TYR A 35 0.39 4.34 -15.27
N LYS A 36 1.54 5.01 -15.43
CA LYS A 36 2.70 4.81 -14.55
C LYS A 36 2.52 5.42 -13.17
N ALA A 37 1.75 6.51 -13.05
CA ALA A 37 1.44 7.12 -11.76
C ALA A 37 0.54 6.19 -10.93
N VAL A 38 -0.57 5.73 -11.52
CA VAL A 38 -1.53 4.85 -10.86
C VAL A 38 -0.88 3.54 -10.42
N LYS A 39 -0.02 2.94 -11.24
CA LYS A 39 0.70 1.71 -10.86
C LYS A 39 1.58 1.89 -9.63
N ARG A 40 2.33 3.00 -9.55
CA ARG A 40 3.21 3.27 -8.41
C ARG A 40 2.40 3.49 -7.13
N GLU A 41 1.28 4.20 -7.22
CA GLU A 41 0.40 4.40 -6.07
C GLU A 41 -0.22 3.09 -5.58
N GLN A 42 -0.68 2.24 -6.50
CA GLN A 42 -1.20 0.91 -6.18
C GLN A 42 -0.15 0.02 -5.51
N GLU A 43 1.08 0.06 -6.01
CA GLU A 43 2.20 -0.69 -5.42
C GLU A 43 2.51 -0.21 -4.00
N LEU A 44 2.58 1.11 -3.78
CA LEU A 44 2.74 1.68 -2.44
C LEU A 44 1.59 1.29 -1.52
N THR A 45 0.34 1.30 -2.01
CA THR A 45 -0.82 0.83 -1.23
C THR A 45 -0.68 -0.61 -0.83
N ARG A 46 -0.29 -1.48 -1.76
CA ARG A 46 -0.10 -2.91 -1.48
C ARG A 46 0.98 -3.10 -0.41
N LEU A 47 2.14 -2.47 -0.59
CA LEU A 47 3.25 -2.56 0.37
C LEU A 47 2.86 -2.04 1.76
N THR A 48 2.06 -0.98 1.82
CA THR A 48 1.60 -0.38 3.08
C THR A 48 0.64 -1.33 3.81
N ARG A 49 -0.31 -1.93 3.07
CA ARG A 49 -1.25 -2.94 3.60
C ARG A 49 -0.54 -4.22 4.02
N ASP A 50 0.43 -4.68 3.23
CA ASP A 50 1.27 -5.83 3.57
C ASP A 50 2.00 -5.58 4.91
N ARG A 51 2.64 -4.41 5.09
CA ARG A 51 3.27 -4.03 6.37
C ARG A 51 2.29 -3.95 7.53
N MET A 52 1.10 -3.40 7.33
CA MET A 52 0.09 -3.37 8.40
C MET A 52 -0.38 -4.78 8.78
N SER A 53 -0.52 -5.68 7.80
CA SER A 53 -0.83 -7.10 8.04
C SER A 53 0.30 -7.82 8.82
N ASP A 54 1.55 -7.49 8.50
CA ASP A 54 2.72 -7.99 9.21
C ASP A 54 2.73 -7.53 10.68
N ILE A 55 2.43 -6.26 10.94
CA ILE A 55 2.27 -5.71 12.30
C ILE A 55 1.13 -6.43 13.02
N ARG A 56 -0.05 -6.56 12.39
CA ARG A 56 -1.19 -7.31 12.93
C ARG A 56 -0.79 -8.72 13.35
N THR A 57 -0.05 -9.42 12.50
CA THR A 57 0.42 -10.79 12.79
C THR A 57 1.33 -10.82 14.02
N ALA A 58 2.24 -9.84 14.14
CA ALA A 58 3.11 -9.72 15.31
C ALA A 58 2.33 -9.35 16.58
N LEU A 59 1.33 -8.46 16.48
CA LEU A 59 0.46 -8.06 17.59
C LEU A 59 -0.37 -9.23 18.13
N ILE A 60 -1.05 -9.97 17.25
CA ILE A 60 -1.83 -11.17 17.62
C ILE A 60 -0.94 -12.18 18.33
N ARG A 61 0.30 -12.35 17.85
CA ARG A 61 1.22 -13.29 18.48
C ARG A 61 1.74 -12.81 19.83
N TYR A 62 1.96 -11.52 19.98
CA TYR A 62 2.34 -10.94 21.26
C TYR A 62 1.21 -11.14 22.27
N GLU A 63 -0.03 -10.83 21.89
CA GLU A 63 -1.23 -11.06 22.72
C GLU A 63 -1.38 -12.54 23.09
N LEU A 64 -1.16 -13.48 22.16
CA LEU A 64 -1.18 -14.91 22.47
C LEU A 64 -0.16 -15.35 23.53
N LEU A 65 0.96 -14.63 23.68
CA LEU A 65 2.05 -14.99 24.60
C LEU A 65 1.96 -14.27 25.94
N TYR A 66 1.48 -13.04 25.95
CA TYR A 66 1.45 -12.18 27.13
C TYR A 66 0.02 -11.87 27.63
N ASP A 67 -1.01 -12.31 26.91
CA ASP A 67 -2.44 -12.04 27.17
C ASP A 67 -2.79 -10.54 27.16
N HIS A 68 -1.92 -9.72 26.55
CA HIS A 68 -2.13 -8.29 26.36
C HIS A 68 -1.42 -7.76 25.11
N TYR A 69 -1.83 -6.60 24.59
CA TYR A 69 -1.15 -5.91 23.49
C TYR A 69 0.02 -5.05 24.00
N PRO A 70 1.06 -4.81 23.18
CA PRO A 70 2.15 -3.93 23.58
C PRO A 70 1.66 -2.49 23.66
N PRO A 71 2.15 -1.65 24.59
CA PRO A 71 1.67 -0.27 24.75
C PRO A 71 2.09 0.66 23.60
N THR A 72 3.18 0.31 22.89
CA THR A 72 3.68 1.09 21.74
C THR A 72 4.24 0.15 20.67
N LEU A 73 4.28 0.62 19.42
CA LEU A 73 4.92 -0.12 18.33
C LEU A 73 6.44 -0.28 18.54
N ASP A 74 7.10 0.64 19.25
CA ASP A 74 8.53 0.52 19.54
C ASP A 74 8.78 -0.65 20.53
N SER A 75 7.89 -0.83 21.52
CA SER A 75 7.91 -1.99 22.42
C SER A 75 7.71 -3.31 21.66
N LEU A 76 6.83 -3.31 20.65
CA LEU A 76 6.64 -4.46 19.76
C LEU A 76 7.94 -4.80 19.01
N VAL A 77 8.60 -3.79 18.43
CA VAL A 77 9.88 -3.97 17.72
C VAL A 77 10.98 -4.48 18.65
N ALA A 78 11.09 -3.92 19.85
CA ALA A 78 12.04 -4.37 20.85
C ALA A 78 11.81 -5.84 21.24
N TRP A 79 10.54 -6.24 21.39
CA TRP A 79 10.16 -7.62 21.66
C TRP A 79 10.52 -8.57 20.50
N ILE A 80 10.17 -8.21 19.26
CA ILE A 80 10.52 -9.01 18.07
C ILE A 80 12.03 -9.21 17.99
N ARG A 81 12.82 -8.18 18.32
CA ARG A 81 14.29 -8.25 18.35
C ARG A 81 14.83 -9.16 19.44
N GLN A 82 14.18 -9.21 20.59
CA GLN A 82 14.59 -10.05 21.71
C GLN A 82 14.15 -11.51 21.52
N ASP A 83 13.05 -11.75 20.83
CA ASP A 83 12.51 -13.07 20.56
C ASP A 83 13.26 -13.75 19.40
N SER A 84 14.15 -14.68 19.75
CA SER A 84 14.95 -15.45 18.78
C SER A 84 14.10 -16.23 17.77
N PHE A 85 12.87 -16.62 18.14
CA PHE A 85 11.97 -17.33 17.24
C PHE A 85 11.42 -16.38 16.17
N MET A 86 10.96 -15.19 16.57
CA MET A 86 10.47 -14.17 15.65
C MET A 86 11.58 -13.64 14.76
N MET A 87 12.80 -13.46 15.29
CA MET A 87 13.98 -13.15 14.49
C MET A 87 14.29 -14.23 13.44
N ALA A 88 14.26 -15.51 13.84
CA ALA A 88 14.50 -16.62 12.91
C ALA A 88 13.41 -16.75 11.82
N LYS A 89 12.18 -16.30 12.12
CA LYS A 89 11.07 -16.29 11.17
C LYS A 89 10.89 -14.96 10.45
N ALA A 90 11.62 -13.92 10.83
CA ALA A 90 11.47 -12.58 10.27
C ALA A 90 11.62 -12.59 8.75
N ASP A 91 12.64 -13.27 8.22
CA ASP A 91 12.85 -13.41 6.77
C ASP A 91 11.71 -14.16 6.06
N SER A 92 11.04 -15.09 6.75
CA SER A 92 9.91 -15.85 6.17
C SER A 92 8.57 -15.13 6.30
N ILE A 93 8.39 -14.32 7.35
CA ILE A 93 7.15 -13.59 7.64
C ILE A 93 7.16 -12.26 6.87
N PHE A 94 8.25 -11.50 6.99
CA PHE A 94 8.38 -10.14 6.45
C PHE A 94 9.18 -10.06 5.14
N GLY A 95 9.81 -11.17 4.73
CA GLY A 95 10.60 -11.28 3.51
C GLY A 95 12.11 -11.03 3.69
N PRO A 96 12.93 -11.43 2.70
CA PRO A 96 14.39 -11.32 2.78
C PRO A 96 14.85 -9.86 2.74
N GLY A 97 15.77 -9.48 3.63
CA GLY A 97 16.32 -8.13 3.70
C GLY A 97 15.42 -7.11 4.40
N PHE A 98 14.42 -7.60 5.14
CA PHE A 98 13.50 -6.76 5.91
C PHE A 98 14.21 -6.03 7.05
N ILE A 99 13.98 -4.72 7.15
CA ILE A 99 14.50 -3.88 8.23
C ILE A 99 13.41 -3.76 9.30
N LEU A 100 13.62 -4.42 10.45
CA LEU A 100 12.63 -4.42 11.52
C LEU A 100 12.26 -3.03 12.02
N ASP A 101 13.24 -2.13 12.12
CA ASP A 101 12.99 -0.76 12.60
C ASP A 101 12.12 0.04 11.62
N SER A 102 12.04 -0.40 10.35
CA SER A 102 11.17 0.19 9.32
C SER A 102 9.74 -0.38 9.36
N LEU A 103 9.47 -1.44 10.15
CA LEU A 103 8.16 -2.08 10.25
C LEU A 103 7.09 -1.07 10.68
N ILE A 104 7.44 -0.18 11.60
CA ILE A 104 6.53 0.82 12.19
C ILE A 104 6.31 2.03 11.28
N TYR A 105 6.99 2.10 10.14
CA TYR A 105 6.89 3.22 9.20
C TYR A 105 6.13 2.82 7.94
N SER A 106 5.24 3.73 7.51
CA SER A 106 4.54 3.60 6.25
C SER A 106 5.54 3.74 5.08
N PRO A 107 5.45 2.91 4.03
CA PRO A 107 6.20 3.10 2.79
C PRO A 107 5.88 4.42 2.09
N ARG A 108 4.71 5.02 2.39
CA ARG A 108 4.31 6.31 1.84
C ARG A 108 4.85 7.47 2.65
N ASP A 109 4.36 7.61 3.88
CA ASP A 109 4.67 8.76 4.70
C ASP A 109 4.44 8.47 6.18
N GLY A 110 5.41 8.83 7.02
CA GLY A 110 5.27 8.78 8.49
C GLY A 110 5.30 7.41 9.16
N LYS A 111 5.12 7.44 10.48
CA LYS A 111 5.00 6.27 11.36
C LYS A 111 3.53 5.88 11.50
N PHE A 112 3.21 4.59 11.55
CA PHE A 112 1.85 4.12 11.80
C PHE A 112 1.33 4.64 13.14
N GLU A 113 0.09 5.11 13.13
CA GLU A 113 -0.61 5.49 14.35
C GLU A 113 -1.11 4.24 15.04
N TYR A 114 -0.82 4.11 16.33
CA TYR A 114 -1.18 2.95 17.11
C TYR A 114 -1.72 3.37 18.47
N ALA A 115 -2.90 2.85 18.81
CA ALA A 115 -3.55 3.09 20.08
C ALA A 115 -4.12 1.77 20.61
N VAL A 116 -4.02 1.58 21.92
CA VAL A 116 -4.56 0.43 22.63
C VAL A 116 -5.58 0.92 23.63
N ASN A 117 -6.68 0.18 23.75
CA ASN A 117 -7.71 0.40 24.74
C ASN A 117 -7.89 -0.89 25.56
N ASP A 118 -7.41 -0.83 26.80
CA ASP A 118 -7.40 -1.88 27.82
C ASP A 118 -8.55 -1.73 28.84
N THR A 119 -9.42 -0.73 28.67
CA THR A 119 -10.50 -0.43 29.63
C THR A 119 -11.68 -1.41 29.50
N GLY A 120 -11.72 -2.20 28.44
CA GLY A 120 -12.77 -3.17 28.14
C GLY A 120 -12.55 -4.56 28.78
N ARG A 121 -13.49 -5.48 28.51
CA ARG A 121 -13.34 -6.91 28.86
C ARG A 121 -12.34 -7.64 27.96
N VAL A 122 -12.14 -7.12 26.76
CA VAL A 122 -11.20 -7.59 25.76
C VAL A 122 -10.37 -6.38 25.40
N GLU A 123 -9.06 -6.51 25.44
CA GLU A 123 -8.16 -5.46 24.99
C GLU A 123 -8.30 -5.30 23.48
N ILE A 124 -8.43 -4.06 23.04
CA ILE A 124 -8.59 -3.74 21.62
C ILE A 124 -7.50 -2.77 21.19
N TYR A 125 -7.09 -2.87 19.93
CA TYR A 125 -6.12 -1.94 19.36
C TYR A 125 -6.67 -1.32 18.07
N TYR A 126 -6.08 -0.18 17.73
CA TYR A 126 -6.30 0.53 16.49
C TYR A 126 -4.96 0.86 15.86
N LEU A 127 -4.74 0.37 14.66
CA LEU A 127 -3.56 0.63 13.83
C LEU A 127 -4.00 1.37 12.58
N LYS A 128 -3.44 2.55 12.29
CA LYS A 128 -3.82 3.39 11.15
C LYS A 128 -2.61 3.89 10.38
N ASP A 129 -2.72 3.90 9.05
CA ASP A 129 -1.78 4.60 8.17
C ASP A 129 -2.01 6.12 8.24
N PRO A 130 -1.02 6.96 8.60
CA PRO A 130 -1.20 8.41 8.64
C PRO A 130 -1.46 9.01 7.24
N ALA A 131 -1.02 8.33 6.18
CA ALA A 131 -1.14 8.80 4.80
C ALA A 131 -2.44 8.35 4.11
N SER A 132 -3.26 7.52 4.76
CA SER A 132 -4.44 6.87 4.17
C SER A 132 -5.57 6.74 5.21
N ASP A 133 -6.74 6.27 4.77
CA ASP A 133 -7.81 5.83 5.69
C ASP A 133 -7.73 4.31 5.97
N ASP A 134 -6.66 3.66 5.48
CA ASP A 134 -6.36 2.27 5.75
C ASP A 134 -6.07 2.07 7.24
N HIS A 135 -6.83 1.19 7.89
CA HIS A 135 -6.69 0.88 9.31
C HIS A 135 -6.98 -0.59 9.60
N ILE A 136 -6.47 -1.08 10.72
CA ILE A 136 -6.75 -2.40 11.28
C ILE A 136 -7.20 -2.22 12.71
N GLY A 137 -8.29 -2.89 13.08
CA GLY A 137 -8.82 -2.80 14.44
C GLY A 137 -9.78 -1.63 14.63
N SER A 138 -10.24 -1.47 15.86
CA SER A 138 -11.13 -0.38 16.26
C SER A 138 -10.91 -0.06 17.74
N LEU A 139 -11.15 1.20 18.11
CA LEU A 139 -11.26 1.62 19.50
C LEU A 139 -12.68 1.41 20.06
N GLU A 140 -13.62 0.98 19.21
CA GLU A 140 -14.95 0.57 19.64
C GLU A 140 -14.87 -0.82 20.29
N PRO A 141 -15.64 -1.08 21.37
CA PRO A 141 -15.70 -2.37 22.05
C PRO A 141 -16.45 -3.42 21.21
N ASP A 142 -15.93 -3.72 20.02
CA ASP A 142 -16.45 -4.67 19.05
C ASP A 142 -15.34 -5.65 18.66
N VAL A 143 -15.43 -6.86 19.21
CA VAL A 143 -14.45 -7.94 18.99
C VAL A 143 -14.40 -8.41 17.53
N THR A 144 -15.45 -8.17 16.74
CA THR A 144 -15.47 -8.57 15.32
C THR A 144 -14.55 -7.68 14.48
N LYS A 145 -14.31 -6.44 14.95
CA LYS A 145 -13.47 -5.46 14.27
C LYS A 145 -12.02 -5.45 14.75
N LEU A 146 -11.72 -6.06 15.90
CA LEU A 146 -10.40 -6.01 16.55
C LEU A 146 -9.22 -6.32 15.60
N ASN A 147 -9.35 -7.36 14.79
CA ASN A 147 -8.32 -7.76 13.83
C ASN A 147 -8.73 -7.46 12.38
N ALA A 148 -9.91 -6.88 12.14
CA ALA A 148 -10.38 -6.64 10.78
C ALA A 148 -9.60 -5.49 10.15
N ALA A 149 -9.09 -5.71 8.93
CA ALA A 149 -8.53 -4.63 8.13
C ALA A 149 -9.63 -3.91 7.35
N SER A 150 -9.50 -2.60 7.17
CA SER A 150 -10.51 -1.79 6.48
C SER A 150 -10.65 -2.09 4.98
N TRP A 151 -9.71 -2.85 4.42
CA TRP A 151 -9.65 -3.25 3.01
C TRP A 151 -9.98 -4.72 2.76
N GLU A 152 -10.34 -5.48 3.81
CA GLU A 152 -10.86 -6.86 3.74
C GLU A 152 -12.39 -6.86 3.62
#